data_AF-A0A1I7TUV5-F1
#
_entry.id   AF-A0A1I7TUV5-F1
#
_cell.length_a   1.000
_cell.length_b   1.000
_cell.length_c   1.000
_cell.angle_alpha   90.00
_cell.angle_beta   90.00
_cell.angle_gamma   90.00
#
_symmetry.space_group_name_H-M   'P 1'
#
loop_
_entity.id
_entity.type
_entity.pdbx_description
1 polymer ?
#
loop_
_entity_poly.entity_id
_entity_poly.type
_entity_poly.pdbx_seq_one_letter_code
_entity_poly.pdbx_strand_id
1 'polypeptide(L)'
;MNVCAWIGTFLCCVLCSGMVCFVIFGGTLYVTFLALFTAINECEGRDLIAAQKCAPLIASLVNETIEPTFEESENLQKLVDLCGNATFCMSDVKCFSYKLDFLKSAKGCDLYSFIQEDFGTCAAKLKQKSHMDCVKFLFQTEKCDGWVENQKCVEKEIEKECGPEMLKKYGKISKSFLFAACKKSTPRL
;
A
#
# COMPACT_ATOMS: atom_id res chain seq x y z
N MET A 1 -58.68 18.11 -37.46
CA MET A 1 -58.01 18.40 -36.18
C MET A 1 -56.60 17.80 -36.24
N ASN A 2 -55.57 18.64 -36.29
CA ASN A 2 -54.18 18.21 -36.52
C ASN A 2 -53.53 17.71 -35.22
N VAL A 3 -53.79 16.44 -34.90
CA VAL A 3 -53.22 15.73 -33.74
C VAL A 3 -51.68 15.68 -33.80
N CYS A 4 -51.10 15.60 -35.00
CA CYS A 4 -49.64 15.58 -35.20
C CYS A 4 -48.94 16.90 -34.82
N ALA A 5 -49.59 18.05 -34.97
CA ALA A 5 -48.99 19.34 -34.60
C ALA A 5 -48.92 19.53 -33.08
N TRP A 6 -49.89 18.98 -32.34
CA TRP A 6 -49.91 19.02 -30.88
C TRP A 6 -48.86 18.10 -30.26
N ILE A 7 -48.70 16.88 -30.80
CA ILE A 7 -47.69 15.92 -30.32
C ILE A 7 -46.27 16.46 -30.53
N GLY A 8 -45.98 17.07 -31.69
CA GLY A 8 -44.67 17.66 -31.96
C GLY A 8 -44.33 18.82 -31.02
N THR A 9 -45.30 19.68 -30.71
CA THR A 9 -45.11 20.79 -29.77
C THR A 9 -44.89 20.30 -28.34
N PHE A 10 -45.63 19.26 -27.92
CA PHE A 10 -45.49 18.67 -26.58
C PHE A 10 -44.13 17.97 -26.41
N LEU A 11 -43.68 17.22 -27.41
CA LEU A 11 -42.35 16.59 -27.42
C LEU A 11 -41.22 17.63 -27.37
N CYS A 12 -41.35 18.74 -28.10
CA CYS A 12 -40.33 19.79 -28.09
C CYS A 12 -40.22 20.48 -26.72
N CYS A 13 -41.36 20.74 -26.07
CA CYS A 13 -41.39 21.30 -24.70
C CYS A 13 -40.83 20.34 -23.65
N VAL A 14 -41.12 19.04 -23.74
CA VAL A 14 -40.60 18.02 -22.81
C VAL A 14 -39.10 17.80 -23.02
N LEU A 15 -38.62 17.82 -24.26
CA LEU A 15 -37.19 17.71 -24.56
C LEU A 15 -36.41 18.95 -24.12
N CYS A 16 -36.95 20.15 -24.34
CA CYS A 16 -36.31 21.39 -23.89
C CYS A 16 -36.29 21.50 -22.37
N SER A 17 -37.39 21.17 -21.68
CA SER A 17 -37.41 21.19 -20.21
C SER A 17 -36.52 20.09 -19.61
N GLY A 18 -36.50 18.90 -20.21
CA GLY A 18 -35.63 17.80 -19.81
C GLY A 18 -34.14 18.14 -19.95
N MET A 19 -33.74 18.76 -21.06
CA MET A 19 -32.35 19.20 -21.26
C MET A 19 -31.94 20.30 -20.27
N VAL A 20 -32.82 21.29 -20.01
CA VAL A 20 -32.54 22.34 -19.04
C VAL A 20 -32.39 21.75 -17.63
N CYS A 21 -33.27 20.83 -17.23
CA CYS A 21 -33.15 20.14 -15.94
C CYS A 21 -31.86 19.31 -15.86
N PHE A 22 -31.48 18.59 -16.92
CA PHE A 22 -30.26 17.80 -16.94
C PHE A 22 -29.00 18.66 -16.83
N VAL A 23 -28.96 19.81 -17.50
CA VAL A 23 -27.83 20.76 -17.41
C VAL A 23 -27.75 21.38 -16.01
N ILE A 24 -28.88 21.75 -15.40
CA ILE A 24 -28.90 22.33 -14.06
C ILE A 24 -28.51 21.28 -12.99
N PHE A 25 -29.12 20.09 -13.01
CA PHE A 25 -28.80 19.03 -12.06
C PHE A 25 -27.39 18.49 -12.27
N GLY A 26 -27.00 18.22 -13.52
CA GLY A 26 -25.65 17.76 -13.86
C GLY A 26 -24.58 18.81 -13.49
N GLY A 27 -24.84 20.09 -13.76
CA GLY A 27 -23.96 21.19 -13.38
C GLY A 27 -23.82 21.32 -11.87
N THR A 28 -24.92 21.22 -11.12
CA THR A 28 -24.89 21.32 -9.66
C THR A 28 -24.13 20.13 -9.04
N LEU A 29 -24.35 18.91 -9.55
CA LEU A 29 -23.61 17.72 -9.14
C LEU A 29 -22.12 17.82 -9.46
N TYR A 30 -21.77 18.34 -10.64
CA TYR A 30 -20.38 18.55 -11.02
C TYR A 30 -19.68 19.60 -10.15
N VAL A 31 -20.32 20.73 -9.88
CA VAL A 31 -19.78 21.79 -9.03
C VAL A 31 -19.63 21.33 -7.58
N THR A 32 -20.62 20.61 -7.04
CA THR A 32 -20.53 20.05 -5.67
C THR A 32 -19.46 18.98 -5.57
N PHE A 33 -19.31 18.14 -6.61
CA PHE A 33 -18.21 17.17 -6.69
C PHE A 33 -16.85 17.86 -6.75
N LEU A 34 -16.69 18.88 -7.59
CA LEU A 34 -15.45 19.68 -7.65
C LEU A 34 -15.16 20.38 -6.33
N ALA A 35 -16.16 20.97 -5.67
CA ALA A 35 -16.00 21.61 -4.37
C ALA A 35 -15.58 20.61 -3.28
N LEU A 36 -16.14 19.39 -3.29
CA LEU A 36 -15.69 18.32 -2.41
C LEU A 36 -14.25 17.91 -2.73
N PHE A 37 -13.93 17.76 -4.02
CA PHE A 37 -12.58 17.40 -4.46
C PHE A 37 -11.56 18.46 -4.08
N THR A 38 -11.89 19.74 -4.22
CA THR A 38 -11.01 20.83 -3.78
C THR A 38 -10.91 20.87 -2.27
N ALA A 39 -11.99 20.67 -1.51
CA ALA A 39 -11.94 20.63 -0.05
C ALA A 39 -11.15 19.42 0.50
N ILE A 40 -11.17 18.28 -0.19
CA ILE A 40 -10.38 17.08 0.17
C ILE A 40 -8.89 17.27 -0.17
N ASN A 41 -8.59 18.02 -1.23
CA ASN A 41 -7.21 18.29 -1.67
C ASN A 41 -6.64 19.60 -1.11
N GLU A 42 -7.47 20.50 -0.56
CA GLU A 42 -7.05 21.67 0.19
C GLU A 42 -6.49 21.20 1.53
N CYS A 43 -5.20 21.01 1.53
CA CYS A 43 -4.46 20.82 2.75
C CYS A 43 -4.24 22.20 3.38
N GLU A 44 -4.64 22.37 4.64
CA GLU A 44 -4.36 23.60 5.37
C GLU A 44 -2.87 23.91 5.24
N GLY A 45 -2.50 25.19 5.08
CA GLY A 45 -1.09 25.57 4.92
C GLY A 45 -0.19 25.04 6.06
N ARG A 46 -0.75 24.84 7.26
CA ARG A 46 -0.06 24.19 8.39
C ARG A 46 0.24 22.71 8.15
N ASP A 47 -0.69 21.96 7.57
CA ASP A 47 -0.47 20.56 7.19
C ASP A 47 0.57 20.45 6.07
N LEU A 48 0.59 21.42 5.14
CA LEU A 48 1.59 21.50 4.08
C LEU A 48 3.00 21.73 4.65
N ILE A 49 3.13 22.64 5.62
CA ILE A 49 4.40 22.91 6.31
C ILE A 49 4.84 21.71 7.16
N ALA A 50 3.90 21.05 7.86
CA ALA A 50 4.20 19.85 8.64
C ALA A 50 4.66 18.70 7.73
N ALA A 51 3.94 18.44 6.64
CA ALA A 51 4.31 17.45 5.64
C ALA A 51 5.69 17.74 5.01
N GLN A 52 5.98 19.00 4.70
CA GLN A 52 7.27 19.41 4.14
C GLN A 52 8.43 19.19 5.14
N LYS A 53 8.18 19.34 6.44
CA LYS A 53 9.17 19.01 7.49
C LYS A 53 9.40 17.50 7.63
N CYS A 54 8.39 16.68 7.36
CA CYS A 54 8.49 15.22 7.38
C CYS A 54 9.02 14.62 6.06
N ALA A 55 8.91 15.34 4.95
CA ALA A 55 9.38 14.93 3.62
C ALA A 55 10.83 14.39 3.59
N PRO A 56 11.83 15.00 4.26
CA PRO A 56 13.19 14.46 4.27
C PRO A 56 13.30 13.09 4.95
N LEU A 57 12.50 12.82 5.99
CA LEU A 57 12.46 11.52 6.67
C LEU A 57 11.86 10.44 5.74
N ILE A 58 10.77 10.78 5.04
CA ILE A 58 10.15 9.88 4.06
C ILE A 58 11.09 9.64 2.87
N ALA A 59 11.78 10.68 2.39
CA ALA A 59 12.77 10.56 1.32
C ALA A 59 13.95 9.68 1.73
N SER A 60 14.43 9.81 2.97
CA SER A 60 15.48 8.95 3.52
C SER A 60 15.02 7.50 3.59
N LEU A 61 13.77 7.25 4.00
CA LEU A 61 13.18 5.91 4.01
C LEU A 61 13.11 5.30 2.59
N VAL A 62 12.69 6.07 1.59
CA VAL A 62 12.61 5.61 0.18
C VAL A 62 14.00 5.40 -0.42
N ASN A 63 15.00 6.17 0.01
CA ASN A 63 16.36 6.03 -0.49
C ASN A 63 17.09 4.84 0.17
N GLU A 64 16.81 4.58 1.45
CA GLU A 64 17.38 3.47 2.21
C GLU A 64 16.58 2.17 2.12
N THR A 65 15.46 2.10 1.38
CA THR A 65 14.74 0.83 1.18
C THR A 65 15.64 -0.21 0.50
N ILE A 66 16.33 -0.99 1.33
CA ILE A 66 17.04 -2.21 0.99
C ILE A 66 15.97 -3.26 0.73
N GLU A 67 16.16 -4.12 -0.28
CA GLU A 67 15.32 -5.28 -0.50
C GLU A 67 15.26 -6.11 0.79
N PRO A 68 14.10 -6.17 1.47
CA PRO A 68 13.97 -6.89 2.73
C PRO A 68 14.36 -8.36 2.53
N THR A 69 15.50 -8.73 3.09
CA THR A 69 15.85 -10.13 3.34
C THR A 69 15.35 -10.50 4.72
N PHE A 70 14.93 -11.76 4.89
CA PHE A 70 14.63 -12.30 6.22
C PHE A 70 15.90 -12.50 7.06
N GLU A 71 17.06 -12.09 6.54
CA GLU A 71 18.27 -11.95 7.33
C GLU A 71 18.27 -10.63 8.07
N GLU A 72 18.38 -10.74 9.39
CA GLU A 72 18.67 -9.63 10.28
C GLU A 72 19.94 -8.91 9.81
N SER A 73 19.81 -7.64 9.43
CA SER A 73 20.94 -6.78 9.08
C SER A 73 20.98 -5.60 10.04
N GLU A 74 22.16 -5.09 10.37
CA GLU A 74 22.31 -3.88 11.21
C GLU A 74 21.57 -2.66 10.61
N ASN A 75 21.33 -2.67 9.30
CA ASN A 75 20.58 -1.64 8.60
C ASN A 75 19.07 -1.76 8.80
N LEU A 76 18.56 -2.93 9.20
CA LEU A 76 17.14 -3.16 9.45
C LEU A 76 16.65 -2.38 10.68
N GLN A 77 17.45 -2.35 11.76
CA GLN A 77 17.14 -1.55 12.96
C GLN A 77 17.04 -0.06 12.61
N LYS A 78 17.99 0.46 11.83
CA LYS A 78 17.96 1.86 11.38
C LYS A 78 16.69 2.17 10.58
N LEU A 79 16.28 1.25 9.70
CA LEU A 79 15.06 1.37 8.92
C LEU A 79 13.80 1.37 9.80
N VAL A 80 13.74 0.51 10.83
CA VAL A 80 12.64 0.50 11.80
C VAL A 80 12.58 1.81 12.59
N ASP A 81 13.72 2.34 13.02
CA ASP A 81 13.79 3.61 13.75
C ASP A 81 13.39 4.80 12.84
N LEU A 82 13.85 4.82 11.58
CA LEU A 82 13.46 5.77 10.54
C LEU A 82 11.94 5.72 10.28
N CYS A 83 11.39 4.51 10.22
CA CYS A 83 9.95 4.28 10.08
C CYS A 83 9.15 4.81 11.28
N GLY A 84 9.61 4.54 12.51
CA GLY A 84 8.99 5.06 13.72
C GLY A 84 8.97 6.60 13.74
N ASN A 85 10.10 7.21 13.41
CA ASN A 85 10.24 8.67 13.34
C ASN A 85 9.37 9.29 12.23
N ALA A 86 9.32 8.67 11.05
CA ALA A 86 8.47 9.13 9.95
C ALA A 86 6.97 8.98 10.29
N THR A 87 6.58 7.88 10.93
CA THR A 87 5.19 7.64 11.37
C THR A 87 4.77 8.66 12.42
N PHE A 88 5.63 8.92 13.41
CA PHE A 88 5.39 9.95 14.42
C PHE A 88 5.29 11.34 13.80
N CYS A 89 6.19 11.69 12.87
CA CYS A 89 6.13 12.98 12.18
C CYS A 89 4.82 13.15 11.39
N MET A 90 4.32 12.08 10.77
CA MET A 90 3.12 12.08 9.95
C MET A 90 1.81 11.94 10.76
N SER A 91 1.85 11.68 12.08
CA SER A 91 0.63 11.55 12.88
C SER A 91 -0.19 12.84 12.93
N ASP A 92 0.50 13.98 12.84
CA ASP A 92 -0.09 15.31 12.95
C ASP A 92 -0.54 15.87 11.59
N VAL A 93 -0.15 15.24 10.48
CA VAL A 93 -0.49 15.66 9.12
C VAL A 93 -1.88 15.14 8.76
N LYS A 94 -2.86 16.04 8.65
CA LYS A 94 -4.24 15.66 8.27
C LYS A 94 -4.48 15.59 6.76
N CYS A 95 -3.55 16.12 5.98
CA CYS A 95 -3.61 16.12 4.52
C CYS A 95 -3.68 14.70 3.96
N PHE A 96 -4.79 14.38 3.29
CA PHE A 96 -5.06 13.04 2.79
C PHE A 96 -4.05 12.59 1.73
N SER A 97 -3.62 13.49 0.84
CA SER A 97 -2.65 13.19 -0.22
C SER A 97 -1.29 12.77 0.33
N TYR A 98 -0.75 13.50 1.30
CA TYR A 98 0.51 13.12 1.96
C TYR A 98 0.37 11.85 2.78
N LYS A 99 -0.78 11.66 3.44
CA LYS A 99 -1.07 10.43 4.17
C LYS A 99 -1.13 9.21 3.24
N LEU A 100 -1.66 9.35 2.03
CA LEU A 100 -1.71 8.29 1.01
C LEU A 100 -0.32 7.85 0.55
N ASP A 101 0.57 8.81 0.26
CA ASP A 101 1.93 8.49 -0.15
C ASP A 101 2.77 7.94 1.00
N PHE A 102 2.58 8.47 2.22
CA PHE A 102 3.15 7.87 3.43
C PHE A 102 2.65 6.44 3.66
N LEU A 103 1.35 6.16 3.51
CA LEU A 103 0.78 4.82 3.69
C LEU A 103 1.39 3.79 2.73
N LYS A 104 1.81 4.19 1.52
CA LYS A 104 2.54 3.29 0.61
C LYS A 104 3.92 2.94 1.16
N SER A 105 4.65 3.91 1.71
CA SER A 105 5.96 3.71 2.31
C SER A 105 5.87 2.98 3.67
N ALA A 106 4.83 3.26 4.46
CA ALA A 106 4.56 2.64 5.76
C ALA A 106 4.33 1.12 5.65
N LYS A 107 3.80 0.62 4.52
CA LYS A 107 3.72 -0.83 4.28
C LYS A 107 5.10 -1.51 4.27
N GLY A 108 6.15 -0.79 3.88
CA GLY A 108 7.53 -1.27 4.01
C GLY A 108 7.99 -1.29 5.47
N CYS A 109 7.58 -0.31 6.27
CA CYS A 109 7.85 -0.24 7.70
C CYS A 109 7.27 -1.41 8.48
N ASP A 110 6.01 -1.77 8.20
CA ASP A 110 5.35 -2.92 8.83
C ASP A 110 6.13 -4.22 8.57
N LEU A 111 6.72 -4.35 7.38
CA LEU A 111 7.55 -5.49 7.01
C LEU A 111 8.90 -5.47 7.76
N TYR A 112 9.57 -4.33 7.85
CA TYR A 112 10.84 -4.21 8.56
C TYR A 112 10.67 -4.51 10.06
N SER A 113 9.65 -3.94 10.69
CA SER A 113 9.30 -4.22 12.09
C SER A 113 8.93 -5.69 12.28
N PHE A 114 8.16 -6.29 11.35
CA PHE A 114 7.84 -7.71 11.41
C PHE A 114 9.08 -8.60 11.32
N ILE A 115 9.99 -8.35 10.37
CA ILE A 115 11.22 -9.16 10.20
C ILE A 115 12.08 -9.08 11.46
N GLN A 116 12.21 -7.87 12.03
CA GLN A 116 13.07 -7.64 13.18
C GLN A 116 12.48 -8.18 14.49
N GLU A 117 11.23 -7.85 14.81
CA GLU A 117 10.65 -8.13 16.11
C GLU A 117 9.91 -9.47 16.12
N ASP A 118 8.78 -9.53 15.41
CA ASP A 118 7.86 -10.67 15.42
C ASP A 118 8.49 -11.94 14.83
N PHE A 119 9.24 -11.78 13.73
CA PHE A 119 9.84 -12.86 12.98
C PHE A 119 11.30 -13.11 13.37
N GLY A 120 12.01 -12.19 14.01
CA GLY A 120 13.44 -12.34 14.33
C GLY A 120 13.72 -13.58 15.18
N THR A 121 12.91 -13.81 16.22
CA THR A 121 13.01 -15.01 17.08
C THR A 121 12.68 -16.29 16.31
N CYS A 122 11.71 -16.22 15.39
CA CYS A 122 11.32 -17.33 14.53
C CYS A 122 12.41 -17.66 13.50
N ALA A 123 12.97 -16.64 12.86
CA ALA A 123 14.05 -16.71 11.89
C ALA A 123 15.30 -17.32 12.51
N ALA A 124 15.63 -16.99 13.76
CA ALA A 124 16.74 -17.60 14.48
C ALA A 124 16.56 -19.11 14.67
N LYS A 125 15.35 -19.57 15.01
CA LYS A 125 15.02 -21.01 15.10
C LYS A 125 15.07 -21.70 13.74
N LEU A 126 14.55 -21.05 12.70
CA LEU A 126 14.60 -21.56 11.33
C LEU A 126 16.04 -21.63 10.79
N LYS A 127 16.91 -20.68 11.13
CA LYS A 127 18.33 -20.69 10.77
C LYS A 127 19.07 -21.91 11.35
N GLN A 128 18.68 -22.41 12.52
CA GLN A 128 19.23 -23.67 13.06
C GLN A 128 18.84 -24.90 12.21
N LYS A 129 17.80 -24.78 11.39
CA LYS A 129 17.37 -25.80 10.42
C LYS A 129 17.78 -25.49 8.98
N SER A 130 18.82 -24.68 8.78
CA SER A 130 19.35 -24.32 7.45
C SER A 130 19.84 -25.50 6.60
N HIS A 131 19.86 -26.72 7.15
CA HIS A 131 20.09 -27.96 6.42
C HIS A 131 18.93 -28.36 5.50
N MET A 132 17.73 -27.79 5.68
CA MET A 132 16.62 -27.98 4.74
C MET A 132 16.67 -26.91 3.63
N ASP A 133 16.69 -27.37 2.38
CA ASP A 133 16.80 -26.49 1.20
C ASP A 133 15.68 -25.44 1.13
N CYS A 134 14.47 -25.77 1.59
CA CYS A 134 13.35 -24.83 1.58
C CYS A 134 13.50 -23.71 2.62
N VAL A 135 14.10 -24.00 3.78
CA VAL A 135 14.38 -22.99 4.81
C VAL A 135 15.56 -22.13 4.38
N LYS A 136 16.54 -22.72 3.69
CA LYS A 136 17.65 -21.98 3.08
C LYS A 136 17.14 -21.02 2.00
N PHE A 137 16.16 -21.42 1.21
CA PHE A 137 15.50 -20.59 0.19
C PHE A 137 14.89 -19.30 0.80
N LEU A 138 14.35 -19.36 2.02
CA LEU A 138 13.77 -18.19 2.70
C LEU A 138 14.79 -17.06 2.91
N PHE A 139 16.05 -17.41 3.14
CA PHE A 139 17.13 -16.46 3.40
C PHE A 139 17.93 -16.09 2.15
N GLN A 140 17.70 -16.75 1.02
CA GLN A 140 18.36 -16.45 -0.25
C GLN A 140 17.77 -15.21 -0.93
N THR A 141 18.61 -14.46 -1.64
CA THR A 141 18.27 -13.24 -2.38
C THR A 141 17.65 -13.50 -3.76
N GLU A 142 17.87 -14.68 -4.35
CA GLU A 142 17.29 -15.10 -5.64
C GLU A 142 15.90 -15.75 -5.41
N LYS A 143 14.85 -14.93 -5.39
CA LYS A 143 13.61 -15.23 -4.64
C LYS A 143 12.41 -15.77 -5.41
N CYS A 144 12.50 -16.04 -6.71
CA CYS A 144 11.27 -16.16 -7.53
C CYS A 144 11.09 -17.50 -8.21
N ASP A 145 12.18 -18.09 -8.70
CA ASP A 145 12.12 -19.41 -9.30
C ASP A 145 12.05 -20.47 -8.19
N GLY A 146 10.94 -21.22 -8.16
CA GLY A 146 10.70 -22.24 -7.13
C GLY A 146 10.06 -21.73 -5.83
N TRP A 147 9.64 -20.46 -5.73
CA TRP A 147 8.96 -19.96 -4.52
C TRP A 147 7.67 -20.75 -4.22
N VAL A 148 6.85 -21.02 -5.23
CA VAL A 148 5.57 -21.74 -5.07
C VAL A 148 5.77 -23.14 -4.50
N GLU A 149 6.89 -23.79 -4.87
CA GLU A 149 7.25 -25.13 -4.43
C GLU A 149 7.78 -25.11 -2.99
N ASN A 150 8.66 -24.14 -2.68
CA ASN A 150 9.26 -23.99 -1.36
C ASN A 150 8.31 -23.36 -0.33
N GLN A 151 7.31 -22.59 -0.75
CA GLN A 151 6.39 -21.88 0.13
C GLN A 151 5.67 -22.83 1.07
N LYS A 152 5.15 -23.96 0.56
CA LYS A 152 4.44 -24.95 1.40
C LYS A 152 5.35 -25.59 2.44
N CYS A 153 6.64 -25.76 2.12
CA CYS A 153 7.64 -26.29 3.05
C CYS A 153 7.97 -25.26 4.13
N VAL A 154 8.20 -24.02 3.74
CA VAL A 154 8.48 -22.90 4.65
C VAL A 154 7.31 -22.65 5.60
N GLU A 155 6.08 -22.62 5.09
CA GLU A 155 4.88 -22.41 5.91
C GLU A 155 4.72 -23.49 6.98
N LYS A 156 4.97 -24.77 6.63
CA LYS A 156 4.95 -25.87 7.59
C LYS A 156 6.01 -25.73 8.68
N GLU A 157 7.23 -25.34 8.32
CA GLU A 157 8.29 -25.17 9.31
C GLU A 157 8.04 -23.93 10.20
N ILE A 158 7.48 -22.86 9.66
CA ILE A 158 7.05 -21.70 10.45
C ILE A 158 5.96 -22.10 11.45
N GLU A 159 4.94 -22.84 11.00
CA GLU A 159 3.87 -23.31 11.89
C GLU A 159 4.42 -24.20 13.01
N LYS A 160 5.36 -25.08 12.67
CA LYS A 160 5.97 -26.03 13.60
C LYS A 160 6.87 -25.36 14.65
N GLU A 161 7.69 -24.40 14.24
CA GLU A 161 8.71 -23.80 15.12
C GLU A 161 8.22 -22.52 15.84
N CYS A 162 7.27 -21.82 15.22
CA CYS A 162 6.85 -20.49 15.63
C CYS A 162 5.34 -20.40 15.89
N GLY A 163 4.59 -21.44 15.57
CA GLY A 163 3.17 -21.57 15.86
C GLY A 163 2.25 -21.01 14.76
N PRO A 164 0.95 -21.34 14.83
CA PRO A 164 -0.04 -20.99 13.81
C PRO A 164 -0.32 -19.48 13.73
N GLU A 165 -0.18 -18.75 14.84
CA GLU A 165 -0.33 -17.28 14.82
C GLU A 165 0.75 -16.61 13.97
N MET A 166 1.99 -17.12 14.04
CA MET A 166 3.10 -16.56 13.29
C MET A 166 3.02 -16.92 11.81
N LEU A 167 2.57 -18.13 11.49
CA LEU A 167 2.21 -18.50 10.12
C LEU A 167 1.15 -17.55 9.53
N LYS A 168 0.13 -17.18 10.30
CA LYS A 168 -0.93 -16.28 9.85
C LYS A 168 -0.42 -14.86 9.56
N LYS A 169 0.47 -14.32 10.41
CA LYS A 169 1.12 -13.02 10.18
C LYS A 169 2.04 -13.09 8.96
N TYR A 170 2.89 -14.11 8.91
CA TYR A 170 3.80 -14.37 7.80
C TYR A 170 3.05 -14.48 6.46
N GLY A 171 1.96 -15.25 6.39
CA GLY A 171 1.18 -15.45 5.16
C GLY A 171 0.51 -14.18 4.61
N LYS A 172 0.23 -13.18 5.46
CA LYS A 172 -0.27 -11.87 5.01
C LYS A 172 0.86 -11.02 4.39
N ILE A 173 2.03 -11.07 5.02
CA ILE A 173 3.18 -10.24 4.67
C ILE A 173 3.92 -10.83 3.46
N SER A 174 4.13 -12.14 3.41
CA SER A 174 4.80 -12.85 2.32
C SER A 174 4.08 -12.67 0.99
N LYS A 175 2.73 -12.69 0.98
CA LYS A 175 1.92 -12.43 -0.22
C LYS A 175 2.07 -11.01 -0.74
N SER A 176 2.26 -10.02 0.13
CA SER A 176 2.40 -8.63 -0.29
C SER A 176 3.82 -8.33 -0.76
N PHE A 177 4.81 -8.95 -0.11
CA PHE A 177 6.22 -8.68 -0.33
C PHE A 177 6.83 -9.51 -1.47
N LEU A 178 6.65 -10.84 -1.46
CA LEU A 178 7.30 -11.72 -2.43
C LEU A 178 6.66 -11.63 -3.81
N PHE A 179 5.35 -11.39 -3.90
CA PHE A 179 4.72 -11.08 -5.19
C PHE A 179 5.16 -9.72 -5.75
N ALA A 180 5.44 -8.73 -4.90
CA ALA A 180 5.93 -7.42 -5.36
C ALA A 180 7.41 -7.48 -5.77
N ALA A 181 8.26 -8.19 -5.02
CA ALA A 181 9.65 -8.42 -5.33
C ALA A 181 9.82 -9.26 -6.62
N CYS A 182 9.03 -10.34 -6.76
CA CYS A 182 9.13 -11.23 -7.93
C CYS A 182 8.50 -10.71 -9.21
N LYS A 183 7.64 -9.70 -9.12
CA LYS A 183 7.15 -8.97 -10.30
C LYS A 183 8.15 -7.91 -10.78
N LYS A 184 9.09 -7.49 -9.93
CA LYS A 184 10.14 -6.51 -10.25
C LYS A 184 11.38 -7.15 -10.88
N SER A 185 11.62 -8.43 -10.61
CA SER A 185 12.75 -9.21 -11.14
C SER A 185 12.48 -9.85 -12.51
N THR A 186 11.29 -9.68 -13.09
CA THR A 186 11.08 -10.03 -14.51
C THR A 186 11.85 -9.02 -15.35
N PRO A 187 12.82 -9.44 -16.19
CA PRO A 187 13.36 -8.54 -17.19
C PRO A 187 12.18 -8.02 -18.02
N ARG A 188 12.11 -6.71 -18.24
CA ARG A 188 11.33 -6.22 -19.38
C ARG A 188 11.99 -6.81 -20.62
N LEU A 189 11.43 -7.91 -21.11
CA LEU A 189 11.58 -8.35 -22.49
C LEU A 189 10.92 -7.31 -23.40
#